data_AF-A0A348Z5E6-F1
#
_entry.id   AF-A0A348Z5E6-F1
#
_cell.length_a   1.000
_cell.length_b   1.000
_cell.length_c   1.000
_cell.angle_alpha   90.00
_cell.angle_beta   90.00
_cell.angle_gamma   90.00
#
_symmetry.space_group_name_H-M   'P 1'
#
loop_
_entity.id
_entity.type
_entity.pdbx_description
1 polymer ?
#
loop_
_entity_poly.entity_id
_entity_poly.type
_entity_poly.pdbx_seq_one_letter_code
_entity_poly.pdbx_strand_id
1 'polypeptide(L)'
;YIKFPTLNIKKIGVDDYSFPSGHTTAAFSIGVSIALSFTGLAVVSIVIASLVGFSRVYLGVHYPTDVGAGVVVGTLSALCMHMIV
;
A
#
# COMPACT_ATOMS: atom_id res chain seq x y z
N TYR A 1 -11.66 -0.77 -18.94
CA TYR A 1 -11.34 0.64 -19.23
C TYR A 1 -11.41 0.89 -20.72
N ILE A 2 -12.27 1.82 -21.16
CA ILE A 2 -12.38 2.20 -22.57
C ILE A 2 -11.18 3.09 -22.89
N LYS A 3 -10.20 2.56 -23.63
CA LYS A 3 -9.10 3.37 -24.16
C LYS A 3 -9.62 4.10 -25.39
N PHE A 4 -9.74 5.43 -25.31
CA PHE A 4 -10.00 6.25 -26.48
C PHE A 4 -8.67 6.60 -27.14
N PRO A 5 -8.33 6.02 -28.30
CA PRO A 5 -7.01 6.16 -28.93
C PRO A 5 -6.70 7.59 -29.41
N THR A 6 -7.70 8.47 -29.44
CA THR A 6 -7.60 9.84 -29.94
C THR A 6 -7.40 10.91 -28.86
N LEU A 7 -7.51 10.55 -27.58
CA LEU A 7 -7.38 11.51 -26.48
C LEU A 7 -6.01 11.39 -25.81
N ASN A 8 -5.16 12.39 -26.01
CA ASN A 8 -3.91 12.53 -25.27
C ASN A 8 -4.19 13.10 -23.87
N ILE A 9 -4.79 12.26 -23.03
CA ILE A 9 -5.06 12.60 -21.63
C ILE A 9 -3.74 12.40 -20.89
N LYS A 10 -3.09 13.49 -20.48
CA LYS A 10 -1.94 13.41 -19.56
C LYS A 10 -2.43 12.69 -18.31
N LYS A 11 -1.97 11.46 -18.12
CA LYS A 11 -2.38 10.60 -17.02
C LYS A 11 -1.87 11.20 -15.72
N ILE A 12 -2.73 11.97 -15.04
CA ILE A 12 -2.39 12.62 -13.78
C ILE A 12 -2.51 11.57 -12.67
N GLY A 13 -1.45 10.80 -12.43
CA GLY A 13 -1.27 10.00 -11.22
C GLY A 13 -2.24 8.82 -11.01
N VAL A 14 -2.92 8.35 -12.06
CA VAL A 14 -3.76 7.15 -11.98
C VAL A 14 -2.97 5.93 -12.47
N ASP A 15 -2.55 5.09 -11.53
CA ASP A 15 -1.91 3.81 -11.79
C ASP A 15 -2.78 2.96 -12.74
N ASP A 16 -2.18 2.22 -13.67
CA ASP A 16 -2.92 1.38 -14.63
C ASP A 16 -3.72 0.25 -13.95
N TYR A 17 -3.35 -0.10 -12.72
CA TYR A 17 -3.99 -1.15 -11.94
C TYR A 17 -4.30 -0.65 -10.53
N SER A 18 -5.58 -0.72 -10.14
CA SER A 18 -6.03 -0.36 -8.79
C SER A 18 -5.81 -1.48 -7.76
N PHE A 19 -5.69 -2.74 -8.21
CA PHE A 19 -5.57 -3.90 -7.32
C PHE A 19 -4.23 -4.63 -7.51
N PRO A 20 -3.54 -5.02 -6.42
CA PRO A 20 -3.68 -4.50 -5.05
C PRO A 20 -3.14 -3.07 -4.91
N SER A 21 -3.47 -2.37 -3.82
CA SER A 21 -2.93 -1.02 -3.61
C SER A 21 -1.42 -1.03 -3.38
N GLY A 22 -0.65 -0.53 -4.34
CA GLY A 22 0.82 -0.49 -4.26
C GLY A 22 1.33 0.39 -3.11
N HIS A 23 0.72 1.56 -2.91
CA HIS A 23 1.04 2.46 -1.80
C HIS A 23 0.79 1.80 -0.43
N THR A 24 -0.32 1.09 -0.29
CA THR A 24 -0.63 0.35 0.95
C THR A 24 0.36 -0.80 1.17
N THR A 25 0.67 -1.54 0.10
CA THR A 25 1.63 -2.66 0.14
C THR A 25 3.01 -2.21 0.61
N ALA A 26 3.54 -1.14 0.04
CA ALA A 26 4.84 -0.59 0.42
C ALA A 26 4.84 -0.07 1.88
N ALA A 27 3.79 0.66 2.26
CA ALA A 27 3.67 1.22 3.61
C ALA A 27 3.62 0.12 4.68
N PHE A 28 2.84 -0.94 4.46
CA PHE A 28 2.76 -2.08 5.40
C PHE A 28 4.04 -2.92 5.40
N SER A 29 4.70 -3.12 4.25
CA SER A 29 5.99 -3.82 4.21
C SER A 29 7.05 -3.12 5.06
N ILE A 30 7.19 -1.80 4.90
CA ILE A 30 8.14 -1.00 5.71
C ILE A 30 7.69 -0.94 7.17
N GLY A 31 6.40 -0.66 7.40
CA GLY A 31 5.85 -0.46 8.75
C GLY A 31 5.99 -1.71 9.63
N VAL A 32 5.69 -2.89 9.08
CA VAL A 32 5.83 -4.18 9.77
C VAL A 32 7.31 -4.54 9.95
N SER A 33 8.16 -4.30 8.95
CA SER A 33 9.61 -4.55 9.09
C SER A 33 10.23 -3.72 10.22
N ILE A 34 9.83 -2.44 10.34
CA ILE A 34 10.25 -1.58 11.45
C ILE A 34 9.69 -2.09 12.78
N ALA A 35 8.42 -2.52 12.80
CA ALA A 35 7.79 -3.01 14.02
C ALA A 35 8.47 -4.29 14.57
N LEU A 36 8.92 -5.17 13.69
CA LEU A 36 9.64 -6.40 14.05
C LEU A 36 11.07 -6.11 14.52
N SER A 37 11.79 -5.20 13.85
CA SER A 37 13.18 -4.88 14.18
C SER A 37 13.33 -3.89 15.36
N PHE A 38 12.36 -2.99 15.55
CA PHE A 38 12.41 -1.90 16.52
C PHE A 38 11.07 -1.76 17.25
N THR A 39 10.90 -2.53 18.33
CA THR A 39 9.65 -2.58 19.13
C THR A 39 9.20 -1.22 19.65
N GLY A 40 10.13 -0.32 19.98
CA GLY A 40 9.81 1.05 20.43
C GLY A 40 9.13 1.93 19.37
N LEU A 41 9.25 1.59 18.08
CA LEU A 41 8.61 2.30 16.97
C LEU A 41 7.44 1.53 16.36
N ALA A 42 7.15 0.32 16.83
CA ALA A 42 6.16 -0.57 16.22
C ALA A 42 4.76 0.08 16.11
N VAL A 43 4.29 0.72 17.18
CA VAL A 43 2.97 1.37 17.16
C VAL A 43 2.96 2.52 16.16
N VAL A 44 4.00 3.35 16.16
CA VAL A 44 4.09 4.52 15.29
C VAL A 44 4.14 4.09 13.82
N SER A 45 4.95 3.08 13.48
CA SER A 45 5.11 2.61 12.11
C SER A 45 3.83 2.01 11.54
N ILE A 46 3.10 1.23 12.34
CA ILE A 46 1.81 0.64 11.94
C ILE A 46 0.71 1.70 11.82
N VAL A 47 0.67 2.71 12.71
CA VAL A 47 -0.27 3.83 12.60
C VAL A 47 -0.02 4.61 11.32
N ILE A 48 1.24 4.93 11.00
CA ILE A 48 1.58 5.62 9.75
C ILE A 48 1.17 4.78 8.53
N ALA A 49 1.47 3.47 8.52
CA ALA A 49 1.07 2.58 7.43
C ALA A 49 -0.46 2.54 7.25
N SER A 50 -1.20 2.52 8.35
CA SER A 50 -2.67 2.55 8.36
C SER A 50 -3.22 3.87 7.82
N LEU A 51 -2.61 5.01 8.19
CA LEU A 51 -2.97 6.33 7.65
C LEU A 51 -2.71 6.42 6.14
N VAL A 52 -1.64 5.80 5.64
CA VAL A 52 -1.39 5.72 4.20
C VAL A 52 -2.50 4.93 3.51
N GLY A 53 -2.86 3.75 4.02
CA GLY A 53 -3.98 2.96 3.49
C GLY A 53 -5.31 3.73 3.50
N PHE A 54 -5.62 4.41 4.61
CA PHE A 54 -6.81 5.24 4.74
C PHE A 54 -6.83 6.38 3.71
N SER A 55 -5.72 7.07 3.50
CA SER A 55 -5.62 8.16 2.51
C SER A 55 -6.01 7.72 1.10
N ARG A 56 -5.76 6.44 0.75
CA ARG A 56 -6.08 5.88 -0.57
C ARG A 56 -7.56 5.64 -0.77
N VAL A 57 -8.27 5.25 0.28
CA VAL A 57 -9.75 5.17 0.26
C VAL A 57 -10.35 6.57 0.29
N TYR A 58 -9.82 7.46 1.13
CA TYR A 58 -10.31 8.84 1.28
C TYR A 58 -10.23 9.65 -0.02
N LEU A 59 -9.12 9.51 -0.77
CA LEU A 59 -8.95 10.16 -2.07
C LEU A 59 -9.76 9.50 -3.20
N GLY A 60 -10.47 8.40 -2.92
CA GLY A 60 -11.29 7.68 -3.90
C GLY A 60 -10.48 6.99 -5.01
N VAL A 61 -9.17 6.77 -4.79
CA VAL A 61 -8.28 6.17 -5.79
C VAL A 61 -8.22 4.64 -5.71
N HIS A 62 -8.63 4.07 -4.57
CA HIS A 62 -8.65 2.62 -4.32
C HIS A 62 -9.90 2.20 -3.57
N TYR A 63 -10.40 1.01 -3.86
CA TYR A 63 -11.45 0.38 -3.06
C TYR A 63 -10.90 -0.11 -1.73
N PRO A 64 -11.72 -0.20 -0.66
CA PRO A 64 -11.30 -0.79 0.61
C PRO A 64 -10.71 -2.20 0.48
N THR A 65 -11.19 -2.97 -0.50
CA THR A 65 -10.66 -4.30 -0.84
C THR A 65 -9.24 -4.26 -1.40
N ASP A 66 -8.90 -3.23 -2.19
CA ASP A 66 -7.55 -3.05 -2.76
C ASP A 66 -6.54 -2.72 -1.66
N VAL A 67 -6.97 -1.91 -0.69
CA VAL A 67 -6.19 -1.58 0.51
C VAL A 67 -6.03 -2.82 1.37
N GLY A 68 -7.10 -3.58 1.64
CA GLY A 68 -7.03 -4.84 2.40
C GLY A 68 -6.06 -5.85 1.79
N ALA A 69 -6.09 -6.04 0.47
CA ALA A 69 -5.13 -6.89 -0.23
C ALA A 69 -3.68 -6.35 -0.09
N GLY A 70 -3.49 -5.03 -0.19
CA GLY A 70 -2.19 -4.40 0.02
C GLY A 70 -1.63 -4.61 1.44
N VAL A 71 -2.48 -4.53 2.47
CA VAL A 71 -2.10 -4.83 3.86
C VAL A 71 -1.56 -6.26 3.98
N VAL A 72 -2.29 -7.24 3.44
CA VAL A 72 -1.91 -8.66 3.49
C VAL A 72 -0.59 -8.90 2.77
N VAL A 73 -0.46 -8.42 1.53
CA VAL A 73 0.75 -8.61 0.72
C VAL A 73 1.96 -7.93 1.37
N GLY A 74 1.82 -6.69 1.84
CA GLY A 74 2.90 -5.94 2.49
C GLY A 74 3.36 -6.61 3.78
N THR A 75 2.43 -7.06 4.62
CA THR A 75 2.74 -7.73 5.89
C THR A 75 3.43 -9.07 5.66
N LEU A 76 2.93 -9.90 4.74
CA LEU A 76 3.57 -11.18 4.40
C LEU A 76 4.98 -10.98 3.85
N SER A 77 5.17 -9.98 2.98
CA SER A 77 6.49 -9.63 2.45
C SER A 77 7.48 -9.28 3.57
N ALA A 78 7.07 -8.44 4.53
CA ALA A 78 7.89 -8.08 5.68
C ALA A 78 8.23 -9.28 6.56
N LEU A 79 7.26 -10.15 6.84
CA LEU A 79 7.48 -11.38 7.61
C LEU A 79 8.47 -12.31 6.90
N CYS A 80 8.29 -12.55 5.61
CA CYS A 80 9.21 -13.36 4.80
C CYS A 80 10.63 -12.80 4.85
N MET A 81 10.80 -11.48 4.68
CA MET A 81 12.11 -10.84 4.77
C MET A 81 12.72 -10.97 6.17
N HIS A 82 11.91 -10.80 7.22
CA HIS A 82 12.39 -10.94 8.59
C HIS A 82 12.81 -12.38 8.93
N MET A 83 12.20 -13.40 8.32
CA MET A 83 12.60 -14.80 8.52
C MET A 83 13.92 -15.18 7.83
N ILE A 84 14.36 -14.40 6.83
CA ILE A 84 15.60 -14.66 6.07
C ILE A 84 16.83 -14.07 6.79
N VAL A 85 16.63 -13.02 7.59
CA VAL A 85 17.68 -12.30 8.33
C VAL A 85 17.87 -12.89 9.72
#